data_AF-A0A956ZBR0-F1
#
_entry.id   AF-A0A956ZBR0-F1
#
_cell.length_a   1.000
_cell.length_b   1.000
_cell.length_c   1.000
_cell.angle_alpha   90.00
_cell.angle_beta   90.00
_cell.angle_gamma   90.00
#
_symmetry.space_group_name_H-M   'P 1'
#
loop_
_entity.id
_entity.type
_entity.pdbx_description
1 polymer ?
#
loop_
_entity_poly.entity_id
_entity_poly.type
_entity_poly.pdbx_seq_one_letter_code
_entity_poly.pdbx_strand_id
1 'polypeptide(L)'
;MKIDWELVGISGESNFLQLFFEAHSGTLLAHCYKSIGNGYGIKSVWGRGAADEKYRKLTPDDPSLSFEDPVLSPVSPHLYTNVIRVEERNGNYDGYVWDSVRRIDLSTGADEIVMTPDAIANDPDEVKAWVSTVHGVSGDGGEVYCSVAHQRRGGRAVSPT
;
A
#
# COMPACT_ATOMS: atom_id res chain seq x y z
N MET A 1 -16.59 -11.62 -18.27
CA MET A 1 -16.25 -12.80 -17.44
C MET A 1 -16.08 -12.30 -16.01
N LYS A 2 -16.97 -12.66 -15.07
CA LYS A 2 -16.75 -12.38 -13.65
C LYS A 2 -15.81 -13.47 -13.14
N ILE A 3 -14.57 -13.11 -12.79
CA ILE A 3 -13.66 -14.02 -12.11
C ILE A 3 -14.18 -14.13 -10.68
N ASP A 4 -14.48 -15.35 -10.23
CA ASP A 4 -14.71 -15.64 -8.83
C ASP A 4 -13.34 -15.74 -8.14
N TRP A 5 -12.96 -14.67 -7.46
CA TRP A 5 -11.65 -14.54 -6.82
C TRP A 5 -11.46 -15.51 -5.65
N GLU A 6 -12.55 -15.99 -5.05
CA GLU A 6 -12.53 -16.98 -3.96
C GLU A 6 -11.96 -18.32 -4.45
N LEU A 7 -12.20 -18.68 -5.73
CA LEU A 7 -11.66 -19.92 -6.32
C LEU A 7 -10.13 -19.93 -6.38
N VAL A 8 -9.51 -18.75 -6.46
CA VAL A 8 -8.05 -18.60 -6.46
C VAL A 8 -7.50 -18.18 -5.10
N GLY A 9 -8.34 -18.15 -4.05
CA GLY A 9 -7.94 -17.87 -2.67
C GLY A 9 -7.89 -16.39 -2.28
N ILE A 10 -8.37 -15.47 -3.13
CA ILE A 10 -8.52 -14.06 -2.79
C ILE A 10 -9.93 -13.83 -2.28
N SER A 11 -10.08 -13.52 -0.99
CA SER A 11 -11.38 -13.46 -0.34
C SER A 11 -11.73 -12.08 0.21
N GLY A 12 -13.03 -11.76 0.19
CA GLY A 12 -13.56 -10.52 0.79
C GLY A 12 -13.17 -9.22 0.07
N GLU A 13 -12.57 -9.31 -1.12
CA GLU A 13 -12.20 -8.17 -1.96
C GLU A 13 -13.37 -7.75 -2.87
N SER A 14 -13.52 -6.45 -3.09
CA SER A 14 -14.59 -5.89 -3.94
C SER A 14 -14.19 -5.80 -5.40
N ASN A 15 -12.94 -5.41 -5.68
CA ASN A 15 -12.42 -5.20 -7.03
C ASN A 15 -10.97 -5.65 -7.15
N PHE A 16 -10.62 -6.14 -8.33
CA PHE A 16 -9.23 -6.31 -8.75
C PHE A 16 -8.74 -5.01 -9.38
N LEU A 17 -7.54 -4.57 -9.01
CA LEU A 17 -6.92 -3.33 -9.51
C LEU A 17 -5.84 -3.64 -10.54
N GLN A 18 -4.83 -4.43 -10.15
CA GLN A 18 -3.64 -4.66 -10.97
C GLN A 18 -2.98 -6.00 -10.64
N LEU A 19 -2.30 -6.57 -11.63
CA LEU A 19 -1.46 -7.78 -11.49
C LEU A 19 0.00 -7.41 -11.75
N PHE A 20 0.90 -7.95 -10.95
CA PHE A 20 2.34 -7.84 -11.10
C PHE A 20 2.98 -9.22 -11.11
N PHE A 21 4.16 -9.31 -11.69
CA PHE A 21 5.00 -10.49 -11.59
C PHE A 21 6.37 -10.06 -11.04
N GLU A 22 6.75 -10.63 -9.90
CA GLU A 22 8.06 -10.42 -9.31
C GLU A 22 8.97 -11.59 -9.68
N ALA A 23 10.00 -11.29 -10.47
CA ALA A 23 10.81 -12.30 -11.15
C ALA A 23 11.79 -13.04 -10.23
N HIS A 24 12.26 -12.42 -9.15
CA HIS A 24 13.25 -13.02 -8.24
C HIS A 24 12.64 -14.13 -7.39
N SER A 25 11.40 -13.96 -6.95
CA SER A 25 10.63 -14.98 -6.22
C SER A 25 9.71 -15.81 -7.11
N GLY A 26 9.50 -15.41 -8.37
CA GLY A 26 8.54 -16.06 -9.27
C GLY A 26 7.09 -15.94 -8.76
N THR A 27 6.78 -14.82 -8.09
CA THR A 27 5.51 -14.58 -7.43
C THR A 27 4.61 -13.70 -8.31
N LEU A 28 3.37 -14.16 -8.52
CA LEU A 28 2.29 -13.34 -9.05
C LEU A 28 1.66 -12.56 -7.91
N LEU A 29 1.51 -11.25 -8.08
CA LEU A 29 0.92 -10.37 -7.09
C LEU A 29 -0.37 -9.78 -7.64
N ALA A 30 -1.45 -9.88 -6.87
CA ALA A 30 -2.71 -9.23 -7.18
C ALA A 30 -2.95 -8.09 -6.18
N HIS A 31 -3.16 -6.89 -6.71
CA HIS A 31 -3.58 -5.72 -5.95
C HIS A 31 -5.09 -5.59 -6.03
N CYS A 32 -5.72 -5.54 -4.87
CA CYS A 32 -7.17 -5.59 -4.72
C CYS A 32 -7.66 -4.40 -3.90
N TYR A 33 -8.95 -4.11 -4.04
CA TYR A 33 -9.66 -3.09 -3.29
C TYR A 33 -10.88 -3.71 -2.63
N LYS A 34 -11.07 -3.38 -1.36
CA LYS A 34 -12.25 -3.71 -0.56
C LYS A 34 -12.97 -2.45 -0.14
N SER A 35 -14.23 -2.31 -0.54
CA SER A 35 -15.12 -1.28 0.00
C SER A 35 -15.42 -1.58 1.46
N ILE A 36 -15.25 -0.58 2.33
CA ILE A 36 -15.54 -0.70 3.76
C ILE A 36 -16.77 0.12 4.20
N GLY A 37 -17.40 0.84 3.26
CA GLY A 37 -18.62 1.62 3.49
C GLY A 37 -18.40 3.13 3.37
N ASN A 38 -19.48 3.90 3.26
CA ASN A 38 -19.46 5.38 3.20
C ASN A 38 -18.54 6.00 2.13
N GLY A 39 -18.26 5.27 1.04
CA GLY A 39 -17.35 5.71 -0.02
C GLY A 39 -15.87 5.45 0.26
N TYR A 40 -15.55 4.79 1.37
CA TYR A 40 -14.19 4.40 1.74
C TYR A 40 -13.87 2.98 1.31
N GLY A 41 -12.57 2.71 1.16
CA GLY A 41 -12.07 1.36 1.00
C GLY A 41 -10.59 1.26 1.28
N ILE A 42 -10.15 0.02 1.41
CA ILE A 42 -8.78 -0.35 1.66
C ILE A 42 -8.26 -1.16 0.48
N LYS A 43 -6.98 -0.98 0.18
CA LYS A 43 -6.27 -1.78 -0.80
C LYS A 43 -5.37 -2.79 -0.11
N SER A 44 -5.25 -3.95 -0.72
CA SER A 44 -4.48 -5.08 -0.20
C SER A 44 -3.67 -5.73 -1.32
N VAL A 45 -2.59 -6.40 -0.96
CA VAL A 45 -1.76 -7.15 -1.90
C VAL A 45 -1.76 -8.61 -1.53
N TRP A 46 -2.02 -9.45 -2.53
CA TRP A 46 -2.06 -10.90 -2.45
C TRP A 46 -0.94 -11.47 -3.32
N GLY A 47 -0.31 -12.56 -2.87
CA GLY A 47 0.79 -13.21 -3.58
C GLY A 47 0.53 -14.70 -3.80
N ARG A 48 1.00 -15.21 -4.94
CA ARG A 48 0.96 -16.64 -5.28
C ARG A 48 2.24 -17.01 -6.02
N GLY A 49 3.03 -17.94 -5.48
CA GLY A 49 4.16 -18.52 -6.21
C GLY A 49 3.68 -19.37 -7.39
N ALA A 50 4.55 -19.62 -8.37
CA ALA A 50 4.19 -20.41 -9.55
C ALA A 50 3.72 -21.84 -9.23
N ALA A 51 4.20 -22.42 -8.13
CA ALA A 51 3.81 -23.76 -7.66
C ALA A 51 2.61 -23.75 -6.70
N ASP A 52 2.17 -22.57 -6.24
CA ASP A 52 1.08 -22.45 -5.28
C ASP A 52 -0.27 -22.47 -6.00
N GLU A 53 -1.22 -23.24 -5.48
CA GLU A 53 -2.57 -23.31 -6.07
C GLU A 53 -3.35 -22.01 -5.85
N LYS A 54 -3.16 -21.38 -4.67
CA LYS A 54 -3.97 -20.25 -4.19
C LYS A 54 -3.11 -19.06 -3.82
N TYR A 55 -3.67 -17.88 -3.99
CA TYR A 55 -3.13 -16.65 -3.43
C TYR A 55 -3.25 -16.67 -1.91
N ARG A 56 -2.26 -16.04 -1.26
CA ARG A 56 -2.28 -15.69 0.16
C ARG A 56 -2.17 -14.17 0.28
N LYS A 57 -2.81 -13.60 1.28
CA LYS A 57 -2.67 -12.16 1.57
C LYS A 57 -1.26 -11.90 2.08
N LEU A 58 -0.60 -10.87 1.54
CA LEU A 58 0.75 -10.45 1.94
C LEU A 58 0.71 -9.27 2.89
N THR A 59 -0.24 -8.37 2.69
CA THR A 59 -0.47 -7.23 3.58
C THR A 59 -1.11 -7.67 4.89
N PRO A 60 -0.72 -7.13 6.05
CA PRO A 60 -1.33 -7.40 7.34
C PRO A 60 -2.88 -7.30 7.34
N ASP A 61 -3.52 -8.07 8.22
CA ASP A 61 -4.96 -8.03 8.46
C ASP A 61 -5.35 -6.87 9.39
N ASP A 62 -4.99 -5.64 9.01
CA ASP A 62 -5.46 -4.42 9.66
C ASP A 62 -6.59 -3.80 8.80
N PRO A 63 -7.84 -3.70 9.31
CA PRO A 63 -8.97 -3.16 8.56
C PRO A 63 -8.88 -1.66 8.30
N SER A 64 -7.95 -0.96 8.96
CA SER A 64 -7.75 0.48 8.81
C SER A 64 -6.62 0.83 7.84
N LEU A 65 -5.81 -0.12 7.38
CA LEU A 65 -4.67 0.16 6.51
C LEU A 65 -4.97 -0.16 5.05
N SER A 66 -4.66 0.81 4.19
CA SER A 66 -4.70 0.70 2.75
C SER A 66 -3.28 0.72 2.19
N PHE A 67 -2.94 -0.30 1.40
CA PHE A 67 -1.63 -0.47 0.76
C PHE A 67 -1.69 0.04 -0.67
N GLU A 68 -1.15 1.23 -0.85
CA GLU A 68 -1.17 2.05 -2.05
C GLU A 68 0.13 1.90 -2.85
N ASP A 69 0.06 2.18 -4.15
CA ASP A 69 1.21 2.28 -5.05
C ASP A 69 2.26 1.15 -4.89
N PRO A 70 1.87 -0.13 -5.10
CA PRO A 70 2.80 -1.24 -5.01
C PRO A 70 3.89 -1.13 -6.09
N VAL A 71 5.15 -1.10 -5.65
CA VAL A 71 6.35 -1.01 -6.50
C VAL A 71 7.31 -2.15 -6.17
N LEU A 72 7.73 -2.90 -7.18
CA LEU A 72 8.68 -4.00 -7.01
C LEU A 72 10.12 -3.52 -6.98
N SER A 73 10.91 -4.15 -6.11
CA SER A 73 12.37 -4.00 -6.11
C SER A 73 12.96 -4.64 -7.37
N PRO A 74 13.88 -3.96 -8.07
CA PRO A 74 14.54 -4.52 -9.26
C PRO A 74 15.64 -5.54 -8.93
N VAL A 75 16.02 -5.71 -7.66
CA VAL A 75 17.20 -6.49 -7.25
C VAL A 75 16.91 -7.55 -6.19
N SER A 76 15.70 -7.60 -5.65
CA SER A 76 15.36 -8.47 -4.53
C SER A 76 13.86 -8.77 -4.50
N PRO A 77 13.41 -9.86 -3.85
CA PRO A 77 12.01 -10.25 -3.80
C PRO A 77 11.21 -9.43 -2.78
N HIS A 78 11.23 -8.10 -2.94
CA HIS A 78 10.55 -7.16 -2.06
C HIS A 78 9.57 -6.29 -2.84
N LEU A 79 8.49 -5.94 -2.15
CA LEU A 79 7.51 -4.96 -2.58
C LEU A 79 7.61 -3.74 -1.65
N TYR A 80 7.62 -2.54 -2.23
CA TYR A 80 7.47 -1.29 -1.50
C TYR A 80 6.09 -0.71 -1.78
N THR A 81 5.50 -0.09 -0.77
CA THR A 81 4.11 0.40 -0.85
C THR A 81 3.93 1.59 0.06
N ASN A 82 3.16 2.56 -0.42
CA ASN A 82 2.69 3.66 0.41
C ASN A 82 1.54 3.15 1.27
N VAL A 83 1.53 3.47 2.56
CA VAL A 83 0.48 3.01 3.48
C VAL A 83 -0.29 4.20 4.00
N ILE A 84 -1.61 4.14 3.78
CA ILE A 84 -2.57 5.13 4.26
C ILE A 84 -3.48 4.46 5.27
N ARG A 85 -3.72 5.12 6.40
CA ARG A 85 -4.69 4.71 7.40
C ARG A 85 -6.01 5.44 7.19
N VAL A 86 -7.10 4.70 7.17
CA VAL A 86 -8.46 5.24 7.26
C VAL A 86 -8.74 5.59 8.71
N GLU A 87 -9.17 6.82 8.97
CA GLU A 87 -9.55 7.26 10.31
C GLU A 87 -11.04 7.00 10.56
N GLU A 88 -11.36 6.58 11.78
CA GLU A 88 -12.73 6.44 12.25
C GLU A 88 -13.03 7.46 13.35
N ARG A 89 -14.18 8.13 13.24
CA ARG A 89 -14.70 9.06 14.24
C ARG A 89 -16.17 8.77 14.48
N ASN A 90 -16.53 8.55 15.75
CA ASN A 90 -17.90 8.24 16.17
C ASN A 90 -18.53 7.05 15.39
N GLY A 91 -17.73 6.02 15.10
CA GLY A 91 -18.19 4.83 14.37
C GLY A 91 -18.41 5.03 12.87
N ASN A 92 -17.92 6.14 12.30
CA ASN A 92 -17.93 6.40 10.86
C ASN A 92 -16.52 6.72 10.37
N TYR A 93 -16.19 6.34 9.14
CA TYR A 93 -14.95 6.74 8.50
C TYR A 93 -14.92 8.24 8.23
N ASP A 94 -13.84 8.91 8.65
CA ASP A 94 -13.68 10.38 8.69
C ASP A 94 -12.36 10.83 8.05
N GLY A 95 -11.97 10.15 6.96
CA GLY A 95 -10.84 10.56 6.13
C GLY A 95 -9.68 9.56 6.13
N TYR A 96 -8.56 10.04 5.60
CA TYR A 96 -7.33 9.28 5.42
C TYR A 96 -6.16 10.06 6.00
N VAL A 97 -5.26 9.35 6.67
CA VAL A 97 -3.97 9.87 7.13
C VAL A 97 -2.87 8.99 6.60
N TRP A 98 -1.80 9.61 6.12
CA TRP A 98 -0.62 8.85 5.74
C TRP A 98 0.00 8.20 6.97
N ASP A 99 0.32 6.92 6.86
CA ASP A 99 0.86 6.10 7.95
C ASP A 99 2.36 5.86 7.78
N SER A 100 2.78 5.35 6.62
CA SER A 100 4.18 4.97 6.40
C SER A 100 4.48 4.67 4.93
N VAL A 101 5.76 4.50 4.60
CA VAL A 101 6.18 3.64 3.48
C VAL A 101 6.65 2.32 4.08
N ARG A 102 6.19 1.21 3.51
CA ARG A 102 6.55 -0.13 3.98
C ARG A 102 7.20 -0.98 2.91
N ARG A 103 8.00 -1.94 3.36
CA ARG A 103 8.64 -2.98 2.57
C ARG A 103 8.09 -4.33 3.01
N ILE A 104 7.59 -5.11 2.05
CA ILE A 104 7.10 -6.46 2.27
C ILE A 104 8.05 -7.44 1.58
N ASP A 105 8.61 -8.38 2.34
CA ASP A 105 9.34 -9.53 1.80
C ASP A 105 8.33 -10.54 1.22
N LEU A 106 8.43 -10.81 -0.08
CA LEU A 106 7.45 -11.64 -0.77
C LEU A 106 7.57 -13.13 -0.44
N SER A 107 8.73 -13.56 0.03
CA SER A 107 8.99 -14.97 0.37
C SER A 107 8.39 -15.32 1.73
N THR A 108 8.51 -14.41 2.69
CA THR A 108 8.11 -14.61 4.08
C THR A 108 6.79 -13.93 4.43
N GLY A 109 6.40 -12.89 3.69
CA GLY A 109 5.31 -12.00 4.07
C GLY A 109 5.68 -11.04 5.20
N ALA A 110 6.97 -10.93 5.57
CA ALA A 110 7.40 -9.99 6.59
C ALA A 110 7.17 -8.54 6.12
N ASP A 111 6.49 -7.75 6.96
CA ASP A 111 6.19 -6.33 6.73
C ASP A 111 7.09 -5.47 7.61
N GLU A 112 7.78 -4.50 7.01
CA GLU A 112 8.71 -3.60 7.66
C GLU A 112 8.40 -2.15 7.30
N ILE A 113 8.38 -1.28 8.30
CA ILE A 113 8.25 0.17 8.09
C ILE A 113 9.62 0.73 7.70
N VAL A 114 9.72 1.32 6.50
CA VAL A 114 10.96 1.94 6.01
C VAL A 114 10.95 3.47 6.12
N MET A 115 9.77 4.07 6.23
CA MET A 115 9.61 5.50 6.46
C MET A 115 8.37 5.76 7.31
N THR A 116 8.52 6.62 8.31
CA THR A 116 7.43 7.11 9.18
C THR A 116 7.20 8.61 8.96
N PRO A 117 6.10 9.18 9.48
CA PRO A 117 5.84 10.62 9.39
C PRO A 117 6.96 11.49 9.97
N ASP A 118 7.60 11.02 11.04
CA ASP A 118 8.71 11.73 11.69
C ASP A 118 9.96 11.85 10.82
N ALA A 119 10.07 11.06 9.74
CA ALA A 119 11.20 11.10 8.82
C ALA A 119 11.08 12.24 7.79
N ILE A 120 9.90 12.83 7.61
CA ILE A 120 9.73 13.99 6.72
C ILE A 120 10.12 15.26 7.50
N ALA A 121 11.09 16.00 6.97
CA ALA A 121 11.52 17.25 7.58
C ALA A 121 10.34 18.22 7.70
N ASN A 122 10.08 18.68 8.91
CA ASN A 122 9.04 19.68 9.17
C ASN A 122 9.56 21.07 8.78
N ASP A 123 9.00 21.66 7.74
CA ASP A 123 9.14 23.09 7.48
C ASP A 123 8.27 23.87 8.48
N PRO A 124 8.77 24.93 9.14
CA PRO A 124 8.00 25.75 10.09
C PRO A 124 6.68 26.33 9.53
N ASP A 125 6.58 26.52 8.21
CA ASP A 125 5.40 27.06 7.53
C ASP A 125 4.39 25.97 7.10
N GLU A 126 4.72 24.69 7.34
CA GLU A 126 3.92 23.54 6.99
C GLU A 126 3.12 22.99 8.19
N VAL A 127 1.88 22.61 7.91
CA VAL A 127 0.97 22.01 8.89
C VAL A 127 1.07 20.49 8.84
N LYS A 128 1.32 19.93 7.64
CA LYS A 128 1.38 18.50 7.40
C LYS A 128 2.19 18.23 6.15
N ALA A 129 3.00 17.17 6.17
CA ALA A 129 3.62 16.60 4.99
C ALA A 129 3.41 15.08 4.98
N TRP A 130 3.34 14.48 3.80
CA TRP A 130 3.15 13.04 3.64
C TRP A 130 3.66 12.53 2.30
N VAL A 131 4.00 11.25 2.21
CA VAL A 131 4.23 10.60 0.93
C VAL A 131 2.89 10.41 0.21
N SER A 132 2.72 11.08 -0.93
CA SER A 132 1.52 10.96 -1.75
C SER A 132 1.59 9.78 -2.71
N THR A 133 2.79 9.42 -3.17
CA THR A 133 3.00 8.37 -4.16
C THR A 133 4.38 7.77 -4.03
N VAL A 134 4.48 6.44 -4.09
CA VAL A 134 5.75 5.72 -4.28
C VAL A 134 5.91 5.40 -5.77
N HIS A 135 7.00 5.85 -6.39
CA HIS A 135 7.22 5.74 -7.84
C HIS A 135 8.07 4.55 -8.22
N GLY A 136 9.05 4.21 -7.40
CA GLY A 136 10.15 3.38 -7.83
C GLY A 136 11.13 3.06 -6.73
N VAL A 137 11.99 2.09 -7.02
CA VAL A 137 13.18 1.77 -6.24
C VAL A 137 14.37 1.89 -7.19
N SER A 138 15.47 2.45 -6.69
CA SER A 138 16.77 2.49 -7.37
C SER A 138 17.24 1.10 -7.83
N GLY A 139 18.08 1.09 -8.87
CA GLY A 139 18.59 -0.14 -9.48
C GLY A 139 19.50 -0.99 -8.58
N ASP A 140 19.98 -0.45 -7.45
CA ASP A 140 20.73 -1.18 -6.43
C ASP A 140 19.89 -1.52 -5.18
N GLY A 141 18.62 -1.08 -5.15
CA GLY A 141 17.71 -1.30 -4.04
C GLY A 141 17.94 -0.40 -2.82
N GLY A 142 18.86 0.56 -2.88
CA GLY A 142 19.25 1.40 -1.74
C GLY A 142 18.31 2.57 -1.45
N GLU A 143 17.64 3.07 -2.49
CA GLU A 143 16.75 4.24 -2.43
C GLU A 143 15.33 3.92 -2.93
N VAL A 144 14.34 4.50 -2.26
CA VAL A 144 12.93 4.54 -2.70
C VAL A 144 12.61 5.95 -3.19
N TYR A 145 12.09 6.06 -4.41
CA TYR A 145 11.68 7.34 -5.00
C TYR A 145 10.20 7.58 -4.74
N CYS A 146 9.86 8.71 -4.15
CA CYS A 146 8.49 9.07 -3.81
C CYS A 146 8.22 10.57 -4.02
N SER A 147 6.94 10.91 -4.19
CA SER A 147 6.48 12.30 -4.10
C SER A 147 6.01 12.59 -2.68
N VAL A 148 6.45 13.72 -2.14
CA VAL A 148 5.94 14.26 -0.88
C VAL A 148 4.97 15.40 -1.18
N ALA A 149 3.80 15.35 -0.58
CA ALA A 149 2.81 16.42 -0.62
C ALA A 149 2.82 17.18 0.71
N HIS A 150 2.53 18.48 0.62
CA HIS A 150 2.64 19.41 1.74
C HIS A 150 1.36 20.24 1.85
N GLN A 151 0.89 20.42 3.08
CA GLN A 151 -0.18 21.35 3.41
C GLN A 151 0.41 22.56 4.14
N ARG A 152 0.39 23.72 3.49
CA ARG A 152 0.82 25.00 4.09
C ARG A 152 -0.23 25.56 5.04
N ARG A 153 0.21 26.32 6.04
CA ARG A 153 -0.68 27.04 6.94
C ARG A 153 -1.56 28.01 6.16
N GLY A 154 -2.89 27.93 6.35
CA GLY A 154 -3.88 28.71 5.59
C GLY A 154 -4.25 28.14 4.22
N GLY A 155 -3.62 27.05 3.79
CA GLY A 155 -4.02 26.29 2.60
C GLY A 155 -5.30 25.47 2.82
N ARG A 156 -5.97 25.09 1.73
CA ARG A 156 -7.10 24.14 1.79
C ARG A 156 -6.60 22.77 2.29
N ALA A 157 -7.47 22.05 3.00
CA ALA A 157 -7.23 20.66 3.34
C ALA A 157 -7.12 19.80 2.06
N VAL A 158 -6.12 18.93 2.02
CA VAL A 158 -5.90 17.98 0.92
C VAL A 158 -5.77 16.59 1.53
N SER A 159 -6.43 15.61 0.92
CA SER A 159 -6.37 14.21 1.32
C SER A 159 -5.05 13.58 0.85
N PRO A 160 -4.50 12.61 1.60
CA PRO A 160 -3.31 11.88 1.16
C PRO A 160 -3.54 10.84 0.06
N THR A 161 -4.79 10.68 -0.40
CA THR A 161 -5.24 9.74 -1.44
C THR A 161 -4.83 10.11 -2.86
#